data_AF-A0A7V2ADE4-F1
#
_entry.id   AF-A0A7V2ADE4-F1
#
_cell.length_a   1.000
_cell.length_b   1.000
_cell.length_c   1.000
_cell.angle_alpha   90.00
_cell.angle_beta   90.00
_cell.angle_gamma   90.00
#
_symmetry.space_group_name_H-M   'P 1'
#
loop_
_entity.id
_entity.type
_entity.pdbx_description
1 polymer ?
#
loop_
_entity_poly.entity_id
_entity_poly.type
_entity_poly.pdbx_seq_one_letter_code
_entity_poly.pdbx_strand_id
1 'polypeptide(L)' 'MTYCLAIQLSDHLVFASDSRTSAGVDNVSVYSKMNVFQPTEDRL' A
#
# COMPACT_ATOMS: atom_id res chain seq x y z
N MET A 1 3.60 1.30 14.63
CA MET A 1 3.67 -0.02 13.99
C MET A 1 2.90 0.08 12.69
N THR A 2 3.64 -0.06 11.59
CA THR A 2 3.18 -0.02 10.19
C THR A 2 3.41 -1.41 9.62
N TYR A 3 2.45 -1.97 8.89
CA TYR A 3 2.58 -3.31 8.33
C TYR A 3 1.90 -3.44 6.98
N CYS A 4 2.65 -3.99 6.03
CA CYS A 4 2.20 -4.26 4.67
C CYS A 4 2.65 -5.67 4.28
N LEU A 5 1.83 -6.34 3.47
CA LEU A 5 2.15 -7.64 2.90
C LEU A 5 1.61 -7.77 1.48
N ALA A 6 2.24 -8.66 0.72
CA ALA A 6 1.75 -9.12 -0.56
C ALA A 6 1.85 -10.64 -0.61
N ILE A 7 0.85 -11.29 -1.19
CA ILE A 7 0.80 -12.74 -1.38
C ILE A 7 0.66 -12.99 -2.87
N GLN A 8 1.57 -13.81 -3.41
CA GLN A 8 1.47 -14.34 -4.75
C GLN A 8 0.85 -15.74 -4.69
N LEU A 9 -0.27 -15.89 -5.39
CA LEU A 9 -0.92 -17.16 -5.65
C LEU A 9 -0.64 -17.54 -7.11
N SER A 10 -0.94 -18.78 -7.48
CA SER A 10 -0.72 -19.27 -8.85
C SER A 10 -1.38 -18.38 -9.92
N ASP A 11 -2.61 -17.90 -9.64
CA ASP A 11 -3.40 -17.12 -10.60
C ASP A 11 -3.64 -15.66 -10.18
N HIS A 12 -3.21 -15.27 -8.97
CA HIS A 12 -3.62 -14.00 -8.37
C HIS A 12 -2.53 -13.35 -7.52
N LEU A 13 -2.71 -12.06 -7.30
CA LEU A 13 -1.94 -11.26 -6.34
C LEU A 13 -2.90 -10.66 -5.32
N VAL A 14 -2.55 -10.78 -4.04
CA VAL A 14 -3.28 -10.14 -2.94
C VAL A 14 -2.36 -9.15 -2.26
N PHE A 15 -2.80 -7.90 -2.13
CA PHE A 15 -2.07 -6.83 -1.45
C PHE A 15 -2.87 -6.36 -0.24
N ALA A 16 -2.20 -6.17 0.90
CA ALA A 16 -2.80 -5.58 2.09
C ALA A 16 -1.82 -4.64 2.77
N SER A 17 -2.30 -3.47 3.18
CA SER A 17 -1.51 -2.47 3.89
C SER A 17 -2.32 -1.86 5.02
N ASP A 18 -1.70 -1.66 6.17
CA ASP A 18 -2.25 -0.81 7.21
C ASP A 18 -2.15 0.68 6.85
N SER A 19 -2.83 1.53 7.61
CA SER A 19 -2.86 2.98 7.36
C SER A 19 -2.32 3.83 8.50
N ARG A 20 -2.00 3.24 9.66
CA ARG A 20 -1.43 3.99 10.79
C ARG A 20 -0.04 4.50 10.41
N THR A 21 0.20 5.79 10.56
CA THR A 21 1.49 6.42 10.22
C THR A 21 1.90 7.36 11.34
N SER A 22 3.15 7.24 11.79
CA SER A 22 3.78 8.23 12.69
C SER A 22 4.43 9.30 11.84
N ALA A 23 3.89 10.52 11.89
CA ALA A 23 4.38 11.69 11.16
C ALA A 23 5.13 12.68 12.08
N GLY A 24 5.53 12.23 13.27
CA GLY A 24 6.23 13.02 14.27
C GLY A 24 5.88 12.60 15.69
N VAL A 25 6.52 13.23 16.68
CA VAL A 25 6.13 13.07 18.09
C VAL A 25 4.68 13.55 18.24
N ASP A 26 3.86 12.72 18.87
CA ASP A 26 2.42 12.93 19.07
C ASP A 26 1.58 13.16 17.79
N ASN A 27 2.13 12.80 16.62
CA ASN A 27 1.42 12.92 15.35
C ASN A 27 1.24 11.53 14.72
N VAL A 28 0.18 10.84 15.13
CA VAL A 28 -0.24 9.56 14.53
C VAL A 28 -1.53 9.77 13.75
N SER A 29 -1.50 9.46 12.47
CA SER A 29 -2.60 9.72 11.54
C SER A 29 -2.82 8.55 10.57
N VAL A 30 -3.88 8.65 9.77
CA VAL A 30 -4.28 7.67 8.76
C VAL A 30 -3.81 8.13 7.40
N TYR A 31 -2.90 7.38 6.78
CA TYR A 31 -2.43 7.62 5.42
C TYR A 31 -2.43 6.32 4.62
N SER A 32 -2.88 6.39 3.35
CA SER A 32 -2.77 5.25 2.45
C SER A 32 -1.30 4.92 2.18
N LYS A 33 -0.98 3.62 2.22
CA LYS A 33 0.32 3.07 1.81
C LYS A 33 0.22 2.24 0.53
N MET A 34 -0.98 2.16 -0.05
CA MET A 34 -1.26 1.47 -1.29
C MET A 34 -1.42 2.49 -2.41
N ASN A 35 -0.57 2.38 -3.43
CA ASN A 35 -0.62 3.19 -4.64
C ASN A 35 -0.87 2.25 -5.82
N VAL A 36 -1.89 2.57 -6.62
CA VAL A 36 -2.24 1.80 -7.83
C VAL A 36 -1.81 2.62 -9.04
N PHE A 37 -0.90 2.07 -9.82
CA PHE A 37 -0.52 2.63 -11.11
C PHE A 37 -1.33 1.91 -12.19
N GLN A 38 -2.23 2.64 -12.83
CA GLN A 38 -3.01 2.12 -13.96
C GLN A 38 -2.17 2.28 -15.24
N PRO A 39 -1.91 1.21 -16.00
CA PRO A 39 -1.24 1.34 -17.30
C PRO A 39 -2.09 2.19 -18.26
N THR A 40 -1.46 3.10 -18.99
CA THR A 40 -2.03 3.87 -20.11
C THR A 40 -1.31 3.48 -21.41
N GLU A 41 -1.90 3.76 -22.57
CA GLU A 41 -1.37 3.31 -23.88
C GLU A 41 0.10 3.72 -24.13
N ASP A 42 0.55 4.84 -23.55
CA ASP A 42 1.92 5.34 -23.65
C ASP A 42 2.90 4.77 -22.60
N ARG A 43 2.43 3.86 -21.74
CA ARG A 43 3.15 3.29 -20.60
C ARG A 43 2.89 1.78 -20.40
N LEU A 44 2.50 1.08 -21.47
CA LEU A 44 2.41 -0.39 -21.54
C LEU A 44 3.75 -1.05 -21.90
#